data_AF-A0A0A9VX03-F1
#
_entry.id   AF-A0A0A9VX03-F1
#
_cell.length_a   1.000
_cell.length_b   1.000
_cell.length_c   1.000
_cell.angle_alpha   90.00
_cell.angle_beta   90.00
_cell.angle_gamma   90.00
#
_symmetry.space_group_name_H-M   'P 1'
#
loop_
_entity.id
_entity.type
_entity.pdbx_description
1 polymer ?
#
loop_
_entity_poly.entity_id
_entity_poly.type
_entity_poly.pdbx_seq_one_letter_code
_entity_poly.pdbx_strand_id
1 'polypeptide(L)'
;FGTPKWAVSHSYRKYSEGWNTEPGRDSQLEYRLTIQGATKEDQGNYTCITPTRHTHTVEIVVKAVECQALPPRRGLTMSTQETKMSTKILLSCSNGNSLIGAHDLTCLPSGNWSAPMPGNVYSCSIKSYVFANFQEKL
;
A
#
# COMPACT_ATOMS: atom_id res chain seq x y z
N PHE A 1 -25.28 -27.62 9.31
CA PHE A 1 -24.01 -26.93 9.04
C PHE A 1 -23.60 -27.23 7.61
N GLY A 2 -23.35 -26.21 6.80
CA GLY A 2 -23.02 -26.39 5.39
C GLY A 2 -22.06 -25.29 4.95
N THR A 3 -21.42 -25.50 3.81
CA THR A 3 -20.46 -24.55 3.26
C THR A 3 -21.22 -23.45 2.50
N PRO A 4 -21.00 -22.16 2.83
CA PRO A 4 -21.49 -21.06 2.01
C PRO A 4 -20.95 -21.15 0.57
N LYS A 5 -21.60 -20.46 -0.36
CA LYS A 5 -21.17 -20.40 -1.76
C LYS A 5 -21.06 -18.96 -2.23
N TRP A 6 -20.05 -18.67 -3.05
CA TRP A 6 -19.95 -17.38 -3.72
C TRP A 6 -20.64 -17.41 -5.10
N ALA A 7 -21.44 -16.39 -5.37
CA ALA A 7 -22.01 -16.10 -6.67
C ALA A 7 -21.48 -14.75 -7.16
N VAL A 8 -20.76 -14.77 -8.28
CA VAL A 8 -20.12 -13.59 -8.87
C VAL A 8 -20.89 -13.15 -10.11
N SER A 9 -21.02 -11.84 -10.33
CA SER A 9 -21.81 -11.30 -11.44
C SER A 9 -21.20 -11.50 -12.83
N HIS A 10 -19.93 -11.86 -12.92
CA HIS A 10 -19.22 -12.08 -14.17
C HIS A 10 -18.75 -13.54 -14.29
N SER A 11 -18.40 -13.96 -15.51
CA SER A 11 -17.88 -15.30 -15.79
C SER A 11 -16.41 -15.34 -16.21
N TYR A 12 -15.68 -14.23 -16.06
CA TYR A 12 -14.30 -14.10 -16.52
C TYR A 12 -13.33 -15.12 -15.91
N ARG A 13 -13.39 -15.31 -14.58
CA ARG A 13 -12.47 -16.15 -13.82
C ARG A 13 -13.18 -16.81 -12.64
N LYS A 14 -12.70 -18.00 -12.25
CA LYS A 14 -13.07 -18.66 -10.99
C LYS A 14 -12.05 -18.35 -9.90
N TYR A 15 -12.51 -18.16 -8.67
CA TYR A 15 -11.69 -17.79 -7.53
C TYR A 15 -11.56 -18.95 -6.55
N SER A 16 -10.51 -18.94 -5.74
CA SER A 16 -10.36 -19.92 -4.66
C SER A 16 -11.23 -19.53 -3.47
N GLU A 17 -11.97 -20.50 -2.96
CA GLU A 17 -12.90 -20.35 -1.83
C GLU A 17 -12.51 -21.31 -0.71
N GLY A 18 -12.64 -20.90 0.54
CA GLY A 18 -12.31 -21.76 1.69
C GLY A 18 -12.57 -21.11 3.04
N TRP A 19 -12.60 -21.95 4.08
CA TRP A 19 -12.64 -21.50 5.47
C TRP A 19 -11.31 -20.88 5.86
N ASN A 20 -11.35 -19.83 6.67
CA ASN A 20 -10.14 -19.20 7.16
C ASN A 20 -9.36 -20.14 8.10
N THR A 21 -8.04 -20.20 7.96
CA THR A 21 -7.14 -21.02 8.79
C THR A 21 -6.13 -20.18 9.56
N GLU A 22 -6.26 -18.86 9.53
CA GLU A 22 -5.33 -17.94 10.20
C GLU A 22 -5.48 -18.01 11.73
N PRO A 23 -4.36 -18.07 12.49
CA PRO A 23 -4.39 -18.06 13.95
C PRO A 23 -5.09 -16.82 14.50
N GLY A 24 -6.02 -16.99 15.45
CA GLY A 24 -6.75 -15.89 16.09
C GLY A 24 -8.07 -15.51 15.40
N ARG A 25 -8.49 -16.22 14.36
CA ARG A 25 -9.80 -16.06 13.71
C ARG A 25 -10.62 -17.34 13.82
N ASP A 26 -11.94 -17.20 13.84
CA ASP A 26 -12.86 -18.34 13.91
C ASP A 26 -13.06 -18.95 12.51
N SER A 27 -12.45 -20.11 12.30
CA SER A 27 -12.52 -20.87 11.05
C SER A 27 -13.92 -21.38 10.71
N GLN A 28 -14.87 -21.37 11.65
CA GLN A 28 -16.26 -21.80 11.44
C GLN A 28 -17.17 -20.66 10.98
N LEU A 29 -16.74 -19.40 11.14
CA LEU A 29 -17.55 -18.22 10.84
C LEU A 29 -17.05 -17.46 9.60
N GLU A 30 -15.78 -17.63 9.23
CA GLU A 30 -15.17 -16.89 8.14
C GLU A 30 -14.96 -17.75 6.89
N TYR A 31 -15.89 -17.63 5.93
CA TYR A 31 -15.74 -18.21 4.59
C TYR A 31 -15.21 -17.17 3.60
N ARG A 32 -14.01 -17.41 3.07
CA ARG A 32 -13.24 -16.44 2.27
C ARG A 32 -13.24 -16.81 0.79
N LEU A 33 -13.41 -15.81 -0.08
CA LEU A 33 -13.06 -15.84 -1.50
C LEU A 33 -11.77 -15.05 -1.71
N THR A 34 -10.83 -15.59 -2.49
CA THR A 34 -9.52 -14.96 -2.71
C THR A 34 -9.31 -14.58 -4.17
N ILE A 35 -9.09 -13.29 -4.43
CA ILE A 35 -8.74 -12.75 -5.75
C ILE A 35 -7.23 -12.51 -5.78
N GLN A 36 -6.50 -13.30 -6.56
CA GLN A 36 -5.05 -13.14 -6.71
C GLN A 36 -4.73 -12.36 -7.98
N GLY A 37 -4.00 -11.26 -7.85
CA GLY A 37 -3.60 -10.40 -8.97
C GLY A 37 -4.80 -9.77 -9.66
N ALA A 38 -5.62 -9.04 -8.90
CA ALA A 38 -6.87 -8.46 -9.38
C ALA A 38 -6.67 -7.59 -10.63
N THR A 39 -7.48 -7.83 -11.67
CA THR A 39 -7.52 -7.03 -12.91
C THR A 39 -8.86 -6.28 -13.03
N LYS A 40 -9.00 -5.44 -14.06
CA LYS A 40 -10.22 -4.66 -14.28
C LYS A 40 -11.43 -5.57 -14.56
N GLU A 41 -11.20 -6.76 -15.09
CA GLU A 41 -12.23 -7.75 -15.43
C GLU A 41 -12.79 -8.48 -14.19
N ASP A 42 -12.08 -8.43 -13.06
CA ASP A 42 -12.56 -8.93 -11.76
C ASP A 42 -13.54 -7.94 -11.08
N GLN A 43 -13.94 -6.87 -11.76
CA GLN A 43 -14.94 -5.94 -11.25
C GLN A 43 -16.34 -6.55 -11.30
N GLY A 44 -17.11 -6.34 -10.22
CA GLY A 44 -18.51 -6.75 -10.19
C GLY A 44 -19.04 -7.02 -8.79
N ASN A 45 -20.18 -7.67 -8.75
CA ASN A 45 -20.87 -8.02 -7.51
C ASN A 45 -20.53 -9.43 -7.07
N TYR A 46 -20.13 -9.57 -5.81
CA TYR A 46 -19.77 -10.81 -5.16
C TYR A 46 -20.77 -11.09 -4.05
N THR A 47 -21.53 -12.16 -4.20
CA THR A 47 -22.61 -12.54 -3.29
C THR A 47 -22.22 -13.79 -2.53
N CYS A 48 -22.15 -13.71 -1.20
CA CYS A 48 -22.02 -14.89 -0.35
C CYS A 48 -23.42 -15.41 0.01
N ILE A 49 -23.65 -16.70 -0.23
CA ILE A 49 -24.93 -17.39 -0.03
C ILE A 49 -24.73 -18.48 1.02
N THR A 50 -25.39 -18.35 2.18
CA THR A 50 -25.31 -19.36 3.25
C THR A 50 -26.23 -20.56 2.96
N PRO A 51 -26.01 -21.73 3.60
CA PRO A 51 -26.91 -22.87 3.48
C PRO A 51 -28.34 -22.58 3.92
N THR A 52 -28.52 -21.61 4.82
CA THR A 52 -29.84 -21.11 5.27
C THR A 52 -30.42 -20.06 4.32
N ARG A 53 -29.84 -19.89 3.11
CA ARG A 53 -30.27 -18.97 2.05
C ARG A 53 -30.19 -17.48 2.40
N HIS A 54 -29.38 -17.11 3.39
CA HIS A 54 -29.04 -15.71 3.61
C HIS A 54 -28.00 -15.28 2.59
N THR A 55 -28.16 -14.08 2.02
CA THR A 55 -27.31 -13.58 0.95
C THR A 55 -26.79 -12.20 1.26
N HIS A 56 -25.48 -12.02 1.25
CA HIS A 56 -24.81 -10.72 1.40
C HIS A 56 -24.00 -10.42 0.15
N THR A 57 -24.16 -9.21 -0.39
CA THR A 57 -23.51 -8.81 -1.65
C THR A 57 -22.58 -7.63 -1.42
N VAL A 58 -21.39 -7.69 -2.00
CA VAL A 58 -20.43 -6.58 -2.05
C VAL A 58 -20.06 -6.27 -3.50
N GLU A 59 -19.89 -5.00 -3.81
CA GLU A 59 -19.39 -4.54 -5.11
C GLU A 59 -17.87 -4.33 -5.03
N ILE A 60 -17.13 -4.98 -5.92
CA ILE A 60 -15.68 -4.85 -6.02
C ILE A 60 -15.33 -4.00 -7.24
N VAL A 61 -14.59 -2.91 -7.01
CA VAL A 61 -14.11 -1.99 -8.03
C VAL A 61 -12.58 -1.96 -8.04
N VAL A 62 -11.98 -2.49 -9.09
CA VAL A 62 -10.52 -2.55 -9.28
C VAL A 62 -10.04 -1.28 -9.99
N LYS A 63 -9.32 -0.41 -9.28
CA LYS A 63 -8.76 0.82 -9.87
C LYS A 63 -7.25 0.73 -9.99
N ALA A 64 -6.72 1.15 -11.14
CA ALA A 64 -5.29 1.43 -11.27
C ALA A 64 -5.01 2.76 -10.56
N VAL A 65 -4.34 2.69 -9.41
CA VAL A 65 -3.97 3.87 -8.64
C VAL A 65 -2.50 4.17 -8.88
N GLU A 66 -2.25 5.37 -9.37
CA GLU A 66 -0.92 5.93 -9.57
C GLU A 66 -0.83 7.26 -8.84
N CYS A 67 0.27 7.44 -8.11
CA CYS A 67 0.58 8.67 -7.41
C CYS A 67 1.21 9.71 -8.36
N GLN A 68 1.21 10.96 -7.91
CA GLN A 68 1.88 12.05 -8.63
C GLN A 68 3.38 11.78 -8.82
N ALA A 69 3.88 11.99 -10.04
CA ALA A 69 5.29 11.82 -10.39
C ALA A 69 6.16 12.80 -9.59
N LEU A 70 7.23 12.29 -8.97
CA LEU A 70 8.12 13.11 -8.14
C LEU A 70 9.00 14.02 -9.02
N PRO A 71 9.02 15.35 -8.80
CA PRO A 71 9.85 16.24 -9.56
C PRO A 71 11.33 15.99 -9.22
N PRO A 72 12.24 16.09 -10.21
CA PRO A 72 13.67 15.96 -9.96
C PRO A 72 14.15 17.11 -9.06
N ARG A 73 14.91 16.77 -8.01
CA ARG A 73 15.48 17.71 -7.04
C ARG A 73 16.99 17.55 -7.02
N ARG A 74 17.73 18.67 -7.11
CA ARG A 74 19.19 18.64 -7.04
C ARG A 74 19.64 18.09 -5.69
N GLY A 75 20.54 17.12 -5.73
CA GLY A 75 21.10 16.49 -4.54
C GLY A 75 20.19 15.45 -3.89
N LEU A 76 18.97 15.24 -4.38
CA LEU A 76 18.08 14.18 -3.90
C LEU A 76 18.13 12.99 -4.88
N THR A 77 18.38 11.81 -4.35
CA THR A 77 18.42 10.54 -5.07
C THR A 77 17.23 9.69 -4.62
N MET A 78 16.54 9.09 -5.59
CA MET A 78 15.37 8.25 -5.37
C MET A 78 15.68 6.82 -5.82
N SER A 79 15.19 5.81 -5.10
CA SER A 79 15.40 4.40 -5.47
C SER A 79 14.66 3.98 -6.74
N THR A 80 13.49 4.58 -7.00
CA THR A 80 12.66 4.33 -8.19
C THR A 80 11.85 5.57 -8.54
N GLN A 81 11.41 5.64 -9.80
CA GLN A 81 10.46 6.66 -10.29
C GLN A 81 9.06 6.08 -10.52
N GLU A 82 8.84 4.82 -10.15
CA GLU A 82 7.52 4.21 -10.21
C GLU A 82 6.55 4.89 -9.24
N THR A 83 5.32 5.08 -9.71
CA THR A 83 4.25 5.76 -8.95
C THR A 83 3.08 4.84 -8.65
N LYS A 84 3.19 3.53 -8.91
CA LYS A 84 2.09 2.59 -8.70
C LYS A 84 1.74 2.47 -7.22
N MET A 85 0.49 2.13 -6.94
CA MET A 85 0.03 1.82 -5.58
C MET A 85 0.96 0.82 -4.89
N SER A 86 1.23 1.06 -3.60
CA SER A 86 2.15 0.28 -2.76
C SER A 86 3.62 0.37 -3.15
N THR A 87 3.99 1.13 -4.19
CA THR A 87 5.41 1.41 -4.46
C THR A 87 5.99 2.22 -3.32
N LYS A 88 7.15 1.75 -2.82
CA LYS A 88 7.95 2.43 -1.80
C LYS A 88 9.19 3.05 -2.45
N ILE A 89 9.33 4.36 -2.30
CA ILE A 89 10.46 5.15 -2.77
C ILE A 89 11.33 5.50 -1.57
N LEU A 90 12.61 5.15 -1.63
CA LEU A 90 13.60 5.59 -0.65
C LEU A 90 14.25 6.87 -1.16
N LEU A 91 14.25 7.88 -0.30
CA LEU A 91 14.86 9.18 -0.53
C LEU A 91 16.21 9.25 0.18
N SER A 92 17.24 9.63 -0.54
CA SER A 92 18.58 9.86 0.02
C SER A 92 19.20 11.10 -0.59
N CYS A 93 20.18 11.69 0.10
CA CYS A 93 20.91 12.83 -0.42
C CYS A 93 22.25 12.39 -1.00
N SER A 94 22.65 12.99 -2.12
CA SER A 94 23.98 12.79 -2.67
C SER A 94 25.05 13.47 -1.80
N ASN A 95 26.30 13.05 -1.96
CA ASN A 95 27.49 13.66 -1.34
C ASN A 95 27.52 13.63 0.20
N GLY A 96 26.85 12.65 0.84
CA GLY A 96 26.88 12.47 2.29
C GLY A 96 26.06 13.48 3.09
N ASN A 97 25.23 14.29 2.42
CA ASN A 97 24.33 15.25 3.05
C ASN A 97 23.22 14.53 3.86
N SER A 98 22.69 15.22 4.86
CA SER A 98 21.52 14.75 5.62
C SER A 98 20.25 15.16 4.90
N LEU A 99 19.34 14.19 4.75
CA LEU A 99 17.97 14.46 4.30
C LEU A 99 17.16 15.03 5.46
N ILE A 100 16.51 16.16 5.23
CA ILE A 100 15.49 16.73 6.10
C ILE A 100 14.14 16.35 5.52
N GLY A 101 13.24 15.76 6.32
CA GLY A 101 11.94 15.27 5.89
C GLY A 101 11.78 13.76 6.01
N ALA A 102 10.83 13.17 5.29
CA ALA A 102 10.65 11.72 5.28
C ALA A 102 11.74 11.03 4.45
N HIS A 103 12.28 9.92 4.97
CA HIS A 103 13.28 9.10 4.26
C HIS A 103 12.64 8.15 3.24
N ASP A 104 11.33 7.95 3.33
CA ASP A 104 10.60 7.10 2.43
C ASP A 104 9.21 7.64 2.12
N LEU A 105 8.74 7.35 0.91
CA LEU A 105 7.41 7.66 0.42
C LEU A 105 6.74 6.37 -0.04
N THR A 106 5.50 6.14 0.37
CA THR A 106 4.71 4.99 -0.07
C THR A 106 3.47 5.49 -0.80
N CYS A 107 3.18 4.96 -1.99
CA CYS A 107 1.99 5.35 -2.74
C CYS A 107 0.74 4.69 -2.12
N LEU A 108 -0.18 5.51 -1.61
CA LEU A 108 -1.37 5.05 -0.90
C LEU A 108 -2.50 4.69 -1.89
N PRO A 109 -3.50 3.89 -1.46
CA PRO A 109 -4.70 3.60 -2.25
C PRO A 109 -5.51 4.84 -2.64
N SER A 110 -5.30 5.96 -1.94
CA SER A 110 -5.91 7.26 -2.25
C SER A 110 -5.30 7.96 -3.47
N GLY A 111 -4.19 7.46 -4.01
CA GLY A 111 -3.41 8.14 -5.06
C GLY A 111 -2.46 9.23 -4.53
N ASN A 112 -2.35 9.35 -3.20
CA ASN A 112 -1.43 10.28 -2.56
C ASN A 112 -0.22 9.54 -1.96
N TRP A 113 0.91 10.25 -1.85
CA TRP A 113 2.07 9.75 -1.13
C TRP A 113 1.84 9.77 0.38
N SER A 114 2.45 8.82 1.10
CA SER A 114 2.36 8.69 2.57
C SER A 114 2.86 9.91 3.34
N ALA A 115 3.73 10.71 2.73
CA ALA A 115 4.16 11.98 3.24
C ALA A 115 4.01 13.05 2.15
N PRO A 116 3.99 14.35 2.52
CA PRO A 116 3.84 15.44 1.58
C PRO A 116 4.86 15.33 0.45
N MET A 117 4.53 15.86 -0.73
CA MET A 117 5.47 15.82 -1.85
C MET A 117 6.74 16.63 -1.54
N PRO A 118 7.91 16.30 -2.13
CA PRO A 118 9.14 17.11 -2.18
C PRO A 118 9.00 18.49 -2.85
N GLY A 119 8.04 19.30 -2.42
CA GLY A 119 7.86 20.68 -2.84
C GLY A 119 8.65 21.64 -1.97
N ASN A 120 8.45 21.61 -0.65
CA ASN A 120 9.11 22.56 0.27
C ASN A 120 9.62 21.90 1.58
N VAL A 121 9.38 20.61 1.76
CA VAL A 121 9.64 19.92 3.04
C VAL A 121 10.92 19.08 3.00
N TYR A 122 11.42 18.77 1.81
CA TYR A 122 12.55 17.86 1.61
C TYR A 122 13.76 18.63 1.10
N SER A 123 14.81 18.67 1.92
CA SER A 123 16.05 19.37 1.58
C SER A 123 17.26 18.57 2.02
N CYS A 124 18.32 18.64 1.22
CA CYS A 124 19.61 18.04 1.54
C CYS A 124 20.51 19.10 2.16
N SER A 125 20.75 18.99 3.47
CA SER A 125 21.66 19.87 4.18
C SER A 125 23.01 19.19 4.35
N ILE A 126 24.09 19.94 4.19
CA ILE A 126 25.45 19.45 4.45
C ILE A 126 25.49 18.95 5.89
N LYS A 127 26.06 17.76 6.13
CA LYS A 127 26.38 17.30 7.47
C LYS A 127 27.45 18.23 8.05
N SER A 128 27.03 19.34 8.66
CA SER A 128 27.90 20.13 9.51
C SER A 128 28.24 19.24 10.71
N TYR A 129 29.45 18.69 10.75
CA TYR A 129 30.01 18.13 11.97
C TYR A 129 30.14 19.30 12.97
N VAL A 130 29.14 19.50 13.84
CA VAL A 130 29.34 20.32 15.02
C VAL A 130 30.18 19.48 15.98
N PHE A 131 31.49 19.76 16.02
CA PHE A 131 32.32 19.33 17.13
C PHE A 131 31.82 20.07 18.38
N ALA A 132 30.88 19.48 19.11
CA ALA A 132 30.56 19.93 20.45
C ALA A 132 31.75 19.56 21.34
N ASN A 133 32.72 20.48 21.46
CA ASN A 133 33.73 20.39 22.50
C ASN A 133 33.01 20.53 23.85
N PHE A 134 32.72 19.40 24.49
CA PHE A 134 32.45 19.38 25.93
C PHE A 134 33.75 19.73 26.63
N GLN A 135 33.95 21.02 26.92
CA GLN A 135 34.88 21.43 27.96
C GLN A 135 34.15 21.23 29.29
N GLU A 136 34.47 20.15 29.99
CA GLU A 136 34.18 20.09 31.43
C GLU A 136 34.90 21.28 32.07
N LYS A 137 34.12 22.24 32.56
CA LYS A 137 34.63 23.23 33.52
C LYS A 137 34.94 22.47 34.80
N LEU A 138 36.20 22.60 35.23
CA LEU A 138 36.78 22.11 36.50
C LEU A 138 35.81 22.11 37.68
#